data_AF-A0A482VER3-F1
#
_entry.id   AF-A0A482VER3-F1
#
_cell.length_a   1.000
_cell.length_b   1.000
_cell.length_c   1.000
_cell.angle_alpha   90.00
_cell.angle_beta   90.00
_cell.angle_gamma   90.00
#
_symmetry.space_group_name_H-M   'P 1'
#
loop_
_entity.id
_entity.type
_entity.pdbx_description
1 polymer ?
#
loop_
_entity_poly.entity_id
_entity_poly.type
_entity_poly.pdbx_seq_one_letter_code
_entity_poly.pdbx_strand_id
1 'polypeptide(L)'
;MKLTIFIVIALCYNIYIGSTKKIDVKELRCLVCKASLDELNKAVNKIDPSKKVDIGGYRLDPDGNYKHKSVSQAKSEIHLSELIEEVCSTMDDYVRATWKSNGTLTLLKLITEDGNMNSAMSEVDIVQDDDLNKSLKYYCEGIMEEEEEHIIKHFQIDSQNIHRKVCVQDSAICEEVELNS
;
A
#
# COMPACT_ATOMS: atom_id res chain seq x y z
N MET A 1 46.82 6.03 -37.85
CA MET A 1 46.75 5.33 -36.55
C MET A 1 46.20 6.20 -35.41
N LYS A 2 46.65 7.45 -35.22
CA LYS A 2 46.10 8.33 -34.17
C LYS A 2 44.64 8.76 -34.44
N LEU A 3 44.30 9.06 -35.70
CA LEU A 3 42.94 9.49 -36.09
C LEU A 3 41.88 8.39 -35.91
N THR A 4 42.24 7.14 -36.20
CA THR A 4 41.36 5.98 -36.02
C THR A 4 41.09 5.68 -34.55
N ILE A 5 42.04 5.95 -33.65
CA ILE A 5 41.86 5.77 -32.19
C ILE A 5 40.87 6.80 -31.64
N PHE A 6 40.96 8.07 -32.07
CA PHE A 6 40.02 9.12 -31.65
C PHE A 6 38.57 8.84 -32.09
N ILE A 7 38.38 8.28 -33.29
CA ILE A 7 37.05 7.92 -33.80
C ILE A 7 36.44 6.77 -33.00
N VAL A 8 37.23 5.77 -32.62
CA VAL A 8 36.75 4.64 -31.80
C VAL A 8 36.36 5.09 -30.39
N ILE A 9 37.14 5.99 -29.77
CA ILE A 9 36.82 6.54 -28.44
C ILE A 9 35.54 7.39 -28.47
N ALA A 10 35.35 8.21 -29.51
CA ALA A 10 34.14 9.02 -29.68
C ALA A 10 32.89 8.17 -29.96
N LEU A 11 33.02 7.08 -30.71
CA LEU A 11 31.94 6.12 -30.95
C LEU A 11 31.58 5.34 -29.68
N CYS A 12 32.55 4.98 -28.85
CA CYS A 12 32.28 4.34 -27.55
C CYS A 12 31.61 5.27 -26.53
N TYR A 13 31.87 6.58 -26.58
CA TYR A 13 31.28 7.56 -25.65
C TYR A 13 29.75 7.68 -25.81
N ASN A 14 29.22 7.42 -27.02
CA ASN A 14 27.80 7.51 -27.32
C ASN A 14 26.98 6.26 -26.92
N ILE A 15 27.63 5.19 -26.47
CA ILE A 15 26.95 3.91 -26.11
C ILE A 15 26.55 3.89 -24.62
N TYR A 16 27.02 4.85 -23.81
CA TYR A 16 26.85 4.86 -22.35
C TYR A 16 25.75 5.79 -21.83
N ILE A 17 24.76 6.18 -22.64
CA ILE A 17 23.58 6.89 -22.12
C ILE A 17 22.54 5.84 -21.71
N GLY A 18 22.76 5.21 -20.55
CA GLY A 18 21.70 4.45 -19.89
C GLY A 18 20.58 5.42 -19.49
N SER A 19 19.36 5.24 -20.03
CA SER A 19 18.20 6.01 -19.58
C SER A 19 17.87 5.63 -18.14
N THR A 20 18.23 6.48 -17.18
CA THR A 20 17.70 6.37 -15.82
C THR A 20 16.23 6.79 -15.86
N LYS A 21 15.31 5.82 -15.96
CA LYS A 21 13.89 6.09 -15.75
C LYS A 21 13.72 6.56 -14.31
N LYS A 22 13.42 7.84 -14.12
CA LYS A 22 13.07 8.37 -12.80
C LYS A 22 11.74 7.74 -12.39
N ILE A 23 11.70 7.17 -11.20
CA ILE A 23 10.46 6.65 -10.59
C ILE A 23 9.51 7.83 -10.40
N ASP A 24 8.27 7.70 -10.86
CA ASP A 24 7.23 8.65 -10.54
C ASP A 24 6.79 8.44 -9.08
N VAL A 25 7.08 9.43 -8.24
CA VAL A 25 6.75 9.40 -6.79
C VAL A 25 5.25 9.35 -6.57
N LYS A 26 4.44 9.98 -7.44
CA LYS A 26 2.99 9.95 -7.34
C LYS A 26 2.45 8.56 -7.64
N GLU A 27 2.95 7.93 -8.71
CA GLU A 27 2.62 6.55 -9.04
C GLU A 27 3.01 5.60 -7.90
N LEU A 28 4.20 5.78 -7.31
CA LEU A 28 4.66 4.98 -6.17
C LEU A 28 3.74 5.14 -4.95
N ARG A 29 3.40 6.37 -4.55
CA ARG A 29 2.47 6.62 -3.42
C ARG A 29 1.11 5.98 -3.67
N CYS A 30 0.60 6.03 -4.91
CA CYS A 30 -0.65 5.37 -5.28
C CYS A 30 -0.58 3.85 -5.14
N LEU A 31 0.52 3.22 -5.57
CA LEU A 31 0.73 1.79 -5.40
C LEU A 31 0.83 1.40 -3.92
N VAL A 32 1.55 2.19 -3.11
CA VAL A 32 1.66 1.96 -1.66
C VAL A 32 0.29 2.07 -1.00
N CYS A 33 -0.49 3.12 -1.27
CA CYS A 33 -1.83 3.27 -0.71
C CYS A 33 -2.71 2.04 -0.96
N LYS A 34 -2.72 1.54 -2.21
CA LYS A 34 -3.50 0.33 -2.57
C LYS A 34 -3.00 -0.92 -1.83
N ALA A 35 -1.69 -1.13 -1.81
CA ALA A 35 -1.11 -2.29 -1.14
C ALA A 35 -1.36 -2.28 0.37
N SER A 36 -1.25 -1.12 1.03
CA SER A 36 -1.54 -0.96 2.46
C SER A 36 -3.00 -1.27 2.78
N LEU A 37 -3.95 -0.81 1.96
CA LEU A 37 -5.36 -1.11 2.13
C LEU A 37 -5.68 -2.59 1.88
N ASP A 38 -5.00 -3.24 0.94
CA ASP A 38 -5.11 -4.69 0.73
C ASP A 38 -4.66 -5.46 1.98
N GLU A 39 -3.51 -5.10 2.55
CA GLU A 39 -2.98 -5.74 3.77
C GLU A 39 -3.88 -5.47 4.99
N LEU A 40 -4.40 -4.25 5.15
CA LEU A 40 -5.37 -3.92 6.19
C LEU A 40 -6.67 -4.72 6.01
N ASN A 41 -7.20 -4.81 4.80
CA ASN A 41 -8.39 -5.60 4.52
C ASN A 41 -8.16 -7.09 4.83
N LYS A 42 -6.99 -7.65 4.50
CA LYS A 42 -6.63 -9.02 4.91
C LYS A 42 -6.58 -9.17 6.44
N ALA A 43 -5.98 -8.21 7.15
CA ALA A 43 -5.88 -8.23 8.61
C ALA A 43 -7.28 -8.19 9.25
N VAL A 44 -8.16 -7.30 8.79
CA VAL A 44 -9.55 -7.21 9.25
C VAL A 44 -10.34 -8.49 8.96
N ASN A 45 -10.17 -9.08 7.77
CA ASN A 45 -10.87 -10.32 7.40
C ASN A 45 -10.41 -11.56 8.19
N LYS A 46 -9.25 -11.50 8.86
CA LYS A 46 -8.81 -12.56 9.78
C LYS A 46 -9.50 -12.49 11.15
N ILE A 47 -10.23 -11.41 11.44
CA ILE A 47 -10.95 -11.25 12.71
C ILE A 47 -12.19 -12.16 12.72
N ASP A 48 -12.40 -12.85 13.83
CA ASP A 48 -13.61 -13.64 14.07
C ASP A 48 -14.86 -12.72 14.06
N PRO A 49 -15.83 -12.94 13.15
CA PRO A 49 -17.04 -12.11 13.06
C PRO A 49 -17.87 -12.07 14.35
N SER A 50 -17.75 -13.08 15.21
CA SER A 50 -18.46 -13.15 16.50
C SER A 50 -17.80 -12.31 17.59
N LYS A 51 -16.54 -11.91 17.40
CA LYS A 51 -15.77 -11.18 18.41
C LYS A 51 -16.23 -9.73 18.50
N LYS A 52 -16.54 -9.30 19.72
CA LYS A 52 -17.01 -7.95 20.05
C LYS A 52 -16.12 -7.28 21.08
N VAL A 53 -16.07 -5.96 21.02
CA VAL A 53 -15.35 -5.11 21.97
C VAL A 53 -16.36 -4.25 22.72
N ASP A 54 -16.17 -4.11 24.02
CA ASP A 54 -16.95 -3.22 24.88
C ASP A 54 -16.56 -1.76 24.58
N ILE A 55 -17.56 -0.94 24.24
CA ILE A 55 -17.39 0.50 23.99
C ILE A 55 -18.08 1.35 25.08
N GLY A 56 -18.38 0.73 26.22
CA GLY A 56 -18.97 1.33 27.40
C GLY A 56 -20.49 1.21 27.44
N GLY A 57 -21.17 2.27 27.89
CA GLY A 57 -22.60 2.21 28.20
C GLY A 57 -22.89 2.00 29.70
N TYR A 58 -21.97 2.38 30.57
CA TYR A 58 -22.16 2.30 32.03
C TYR A 58 -23.24 3.25 32.59
N ARG A 59 -23.89 4.05 31.75
CA ARG A 59 -24.97 4.95 32.16
C ARG A 59 -26.29 4.16 32.25
N LEU A 60 -26.96 4.32 33.39
CA LEU A 60 -28.34 3.84 33.55
C LEU A 60 -29.26 4.67 32.64
N ASP A 61 -30.19 4.01 31.98
CA ASP A 61 -31.29 4.70 31.30
C ASP A 61 -32.30 5.26 32.34
N PRO A 62 -33.27 6.09 31.93
CA PRO A 62 -34.25 6.69 32.85
C PRO A 62 -35.06 5.67 33.66
N ASP A 63 -35.15 4.42 33.18
CA ASP A 63 -35.86 3.32 33.82
C ASP A 63 -34.96 2.52 34.78
N GLY A 64 -33.70 2.94 34.97
CA GLY A 64 -32.74 2.26 35.84
C GLY A 64 -32.12 1.02 35.21
N ASN A 65 -32.27 0.79 33.91
CA ASN A 65 -31.64 -0.34 33.22
C ASN A 65 -30.22 0.00 32.77
N TYR A 66 -29.34 -0.99 32.88
CA TYR A 66 -27.98 -0.93 32.38
C TYR A 66 -27.94 -1.35 30.91
N LYS A 67 -27.49 -0.47 30.00
CA LYS A 67 -27.34 -0.77 28.57
C LYS A 67 -25.88 -0.83 28.17
N HIS A 68 -25.31 -2.04 28.24
CA HIS A 68 -23.99 -2.34 27.71
C HIS A 68 -23.96 -2.10 26.19
N LYS A 69 -22.96 -1.35 25.71
CA LYS A 69 -22.73 -1.13 24.29
C LYS A 69 -21.47 -1.90 23.87
N SER A 70 -21.63 -2.74 22.87
CA SER A 70 -20.52 -3.43 22.22
C SER A 70 -20.63 -3.29 20.71
N VAL A 71 -19.49 -3.35 20.03
CA VAL A 71 -19.38 -3.33 18.57
C VAL A 71 -18.55 -4.54 18.11
N SER A 72 -18.69 -4.96 16.85
CA SER A 72 -17.77 -5.95 16.27
C SER A 72 -16.33 -5.43 16.35
N GLN A 73 -15.38 -6.28 16.71
CA GLN A 73 -13.98 -5.91 16.79
C GLN A 73 -13.46 -5.35 15.46
N ALA A 74 -13.90 -5.92 14.33
CA ALA A 74 -13.56 -5.46 12.98
C ALA A 74 -14.05 -4.03 12.66
N LYS A 75 -14.92 -3.46 13.49
CA LYS A 75 -15.49 -2.11 13.34
C LYS A 75 -15.16 -1.19 14.51
N SER A 76 -14.43 -1.68 15.51
CA SER A 76 -14.00 -0.88 16.65
C SER A 76 -12.93 0.10 16.19
N GLU A 77 -13.17 1.40 16.39
CA GLU A 77 -12.22 2.47 16.04
C GLU A 77 -10.83 2.19 16.60
N ILE A 78 -10.74 1.95 17.91
CA ILE A 78 -9.48 1.62 18.59
C ILE A 78 -8.76 0.44 17.94
N HIS A 79 -9.50 -0.59 17.53
CA HIS A 79 -8.88 -1.78 16.96
C HIS A 79 -8.46 -1.57 15.50
N LEU A 80 -9.23 -0.78 14.75
CA LEU A 80 -8.84 -0.41 13.39
C LEU A 80 -7.59 0.47 13.42
N SER A 81 -7.48 1.42 14.37
CA SER A 81 -6.27 2.22 14.59
C SER A 81 -5.04 1.35 14.86
N GLU A 82 -5.16 0.35 15.76
CA GLU A 82 -4.07 -0.60 16.04
C GLU A 82 -3.62 -1.33 14.76
N LEU A 83 -4.57 -1.82 13.96
CA LEU A 83 -4.24 -2.51 12.71
C LEU A 83 -3.60 -1.58 11.69
N ILE A 84 -4.06 -0.33 11.58
CA ILE A 84 -3.53 0.70 10.68
C ILE A 84 -2.04 0.96 10.99
N GLU A 85 -1.65 1.02 12.26
CA GLU A 85 -0.25 1.13 12.66
C GLU A 85 0.57 -0.12 12.31
N GLU A 86 -0.01 -1.31 12.51
CA GLU A 86 0.69 -2.58 12.29
C GLU A 86 0.94 -2.91 10.82
N VAL A 87 0.02 -2.55 9.91
CA VAL A 87 0.07 -3.02 8.51
C VAL A 87 1.32 -2.56 7.77
N CYS A 88 1.89 -1.41 8.13
CA CYS A 88 3.05 -0.88 7.43
C CYS A 88 4.31 -1.71 7.65
N SER A 89 4.36 -2.52 8.70
CA SER A 89 5.45 -3.51 8.86
C SER A 89 5.47 -4.55 7.74
N THR A 90 4.32 -4.85 7.12
CA THR A 90 4.25 -5.80 6.00
C THR A 90 4.92 -5.29 4.73
N MET A 91 5.16 -3.97 4.62
CA MET A 91 5.86 -3.38 3.47
C MET A 91 7.33 -3.80 3.38
N ASP A 92 7.91 -4.33 4.47
CA ASP A 92 9.25 -4.91 4.47
C ASP A 92 9.34 -6.16 3.54
N ASP A 93 8.21 -6.82 3.26
CA ASP A 93 8.12 -7.95 2.32
C ASP A 93 7.88 -7.54 0.86
N TYR A 94 7.74 -6.24 0.60
CA TYR A 94 7.50 -5.69 -0.74
C TYR A 94 8.76 -5.07 -1.33
N VAL A 95 8.87 -5.16 -2.65
CA VAL A 95 9.90 -4.46 -3.42
C VAL A 95 9.26 -3.67 -4.55
N ARG A 96 9.94 -2.59 -4.94
CA ARG A 96 9.60 -1.89 -6.18
C ARG A 96 10.10 -2.71 -7.35
N ALA A 97 9.28 -2.79 -8.39
CA ALA A 97 9.58 -3.57 -9.57
C ALA A 97 8.98 -2.91 -10.81
N THR A 98 9.49 -3.26 -11.97
CA THR A 98 8.88 -2.89 -13.25
C THR A 98 8.55 -4.12 -14.04
N TRP A 99 7.36 -4.18 -14.64
CA TRP A 99 6.98 -5.29 -15.49
C TRP A 99 7.84 -5.33 -16.76
N LYS A 100 8.42 -6.49 -17.10
CA LYS A 100 9.23 -6.63 -18.32
C LYS A 100 8.42 -6.42 -19.60
N SER A 101 7.11 -6.64 -19.55
CA SER A 101 6.19 -6.55 -20.68
C SER A 101 5.97 -5.11 -21.18
N ASN A 102 5.85 -4.14 -20.28
CA ASN A 102 5.50 -2.75 -20.61
C ASN A 102 6.34 -1.70 -19.86
N GLY A 103 7.18 -2.10 -18.91
CA GLY A 103 8.01 -1.23 -18.09
C GLY A 103 7.25 -0.42 -17.05
N THR A 104 6.00 -0.76 -16.73
CA THR A 104 5.17 -0.09 -15.73
C THR A 104 5.63 -0.44 -14.32
N LEU A 105 5.61 0.55 -13.41
CA LEU A 105 5.97 0.38 -12.01
C LEU A 105 4.93 -0.49 -11.28
N THR A 106 5.39 -1.33 -10.37
CA THR A 106 4.55 -2.13 -9.49
C THR A 106 5.24 -2.34 -8.14
N LEU A 107 4.45 -2.69 -7.13
CA LEU A 107 4.96 -3.31 -5.91
C LEU A 107 4.80 -4.81 -6.03
N LEU A 108 5.88 -5.55 -5.76
CA LEU A 108 5.87 -7.00 -5.75
C LEU A 108 6.12 -7.48 -4.31
N LYS A 109 5.16 -8.22 -3.74
CA LYS A 109 5.38 -8.98 -2.52
C LYS A 109 6.31 -10.15 -2.82
N LEU A 110 7.45 -10.26 -2.14
CA LEU A 110 8.45 -11.29 -2.40
C LEU A 110 7.97 -12.68 -1.99
N ILE A 111 7.30 -12.76 -0.85
CA ILE A 111 6.77 -13.99 -0.25
C ILE A 111 5.25 -13.90 -0.21
N THR A 112 4.58 -14.87 -0.80
CA THR A 112 3.13 -14.99 -0.80
C THR A 112 2.61 -15.45 0.57
N GLU A 113 1.30 -15.34 0.81
CA GLU A 113 0.68 -15.77 2.08
C GLU A 113 0.95 -17.26 2.39
N ASP A 114 1.18 -18.08 1.36
CA ASP A 114 1.48 -19.51 1.49
C ASP A 114 2.97 -19.78 1.82
N GLY A 115 3.78 -18.75 2.01
CA GLY A 115 5.21 -18.84 2.30
C GLY A 115 6.08 -19.12 1.08
N ASN A 116 5.49 -19.20 -0.12
CA ASN A 116 6.22 -19.43 -1.37
C ASN A 116 6.68 -18.11 -1.99
N MET A 117 7.79 -18.17 -2.72
CA MET A 117 8.26 -17.06 -3.55
C MET A 117 7.22 -16.69 -4.61
N ASN A 118 7.01 -15.40 -4.81
CA ASN A 118 6.02 -14.91 -5.78
C ASN A 118 6.41 -15.30 -7.21
N SER A 119 5.53 -16.02 -7.90
CA SER A 119 5.79 -16.52 -9.26
C SER A 119 6.02 -15.40 -10.28
N ALA A 120 5.44 -14.22 -10.04
CA ALA A 120 5.64 -13.04 -10.88
C ALA A 120 7.05 -12.45 -10.77
N MET A 121 7.90 -12.92 -9.85
CA MET A 121 9.28 -12.44 -9.70
C MET A 121 10.11 -12.63 -10.99
N SER A 122 9.79 -13.65 -11.80
CA SER A 122 10.47 -13.88 -13.08
C SER A 122 10.04 -12.89 -14.18
N GLU A 123 8.90 -12.24 -14.03
CA GLU A 123 8.25 -11.36 -15.02
C GLU A 123 8.57 -9.87 -14.79
N VAL A 124 9.29 -9.57 -13.72
CA VAL A 124 9.62 -8.19 -13.33
C VAL A 124 11.12 -7.97 -13.19
N ASP A 125 11.53 -6.71 -13.31
CA ASP A 125 12.86 -6.23 -12.95
C ASP A 125 12.77 -5.45 -11.64
N ILE A 126 13.48 -5.90 -10.60
CA ILE A 126 13.48 -5.28 -9.27
C ILE A 126 14.21 -3.92 -9.34
N VAL A 127 13.57 -2.90 -8.78
CA VAL A 127 14.08 -1.53 -8.72
C VAL A 127 14.53 -1.23 -7.30
N GLN A 128 15.85 -1.18 -7.08
CA GLN A 128 16.43 -0.84 -5.77
C GLN A 128 16.20 0.66 -5.49
N ASP A 129 15.85 1.04 -4.25
CA ASP A 129 16.12 2.41 -3.76
C ASP A 129 17.52 2.47 -3.15
N ASP A 130 17.96 3.71 -2.93
CA ASP A 130 19.16 4.03 -2.18
C ASP A 130 19.07 3.64 -0.68
N ASP A 131 17.91 3.17 -0.19
CA ASP A 131 17.65 2.83 1.23
C ASP A 131 17.08 1.41 1.45
N LEU A 132 17.48 0.45 0.61
CA LEU A 132 17.19 -0.99 0.78
C LEU A 132 15.69 -1.36 1.01
N ASN A 133 14.79 -0.76 0.24
CA ASN A 133 13.33 -0.84 0.23
C ASN A 133 12.61 -0.26 1.46
N LYS A 134 13.32 0.41 2.38
CA LYS A 134 12.68 1.08 3.54
C LYS A 134 11.75 2.21 3.14
N SER A 135 11.91 2.76 1.94
CA SER A 135 11.05 3.84 1.45
C SER A 135 9.57 3.44 1.39
N LEU A 136 9.25 2.16 1.13
CA LEU A 136 7.86 1.68 1.05
C LEU A 136 7.14 1.75 2.39
N LYS A 137 7.81 1.30 3.45
CA LYS A 137 7.29 1.37 4.81
C LYS A 137 7.05 2.81 5.24
N TYR A 138 7.99 3.72 4.96
CA TYR A 138 7.83 5.14 5.25
C TYR A 138 6.64 5.77 4.51
N TYR A 139 6.46 5.46 3.22
CA TYR A 139 5.28 5.92 2.48
C TYR A 139 3.99 5.34 3.06
N CYS A 140 4.00 4.08 3.47
CA CYS A 140 2.84 3.47 4.12
C CYS A 140 2.51 4.20 5.42
N GLU A 141 3.48 4.36 6.32
CA GLU A 141 3.27 5.01 7.62
C GLU A 141 2.65 6.39 7.43
N GLY A 142 3.23 7.22 6.55
CA GLY A 142 2.69 8.55 6.27
C GLY A 142 1.29 8.53 5.68
N ILE A 143 0.99 7.65 4.72
CA ILE A 143 -0.35 7.56 4.11
C ILE A 143 -1.39 7.04 5.12
N MET A 144 -1.05 6.01 5.88
CA MET A 144 -1.96 5.37 6.82
C MET A 144 -2.27 6.27 8.02
N GLU A 145 -1.29 7.07 8.47
CA GLU A 145 -1.47 8.10 9.49
C GLU A 145 -2.31 9.29 8.95
N GLU A 146 -2.00 9.81 7.77
CA GLU A 146 -2.75 10.93 7.15
C GLU A 146 -4.23 10.57 6.91
N GLU A 147 -4.52 9.34 6.50
CA GLU A 147 -5.85 8.90 6.07
C GLU A 147 -6.59 8.06 7.13
N GLU A 148 -6.07 7.94 8.35
CA GLU A 148 -6.59 7.05 9.39
C GLU A 148 -8.10 7.23 9.61
N GLU A 149 -8.56 8.47 9.82
CA GLU A 149 -9.98 8.77 10.06
C GLU A 149 -10.87 8.33 8.88
N HIS A 150 -10.43 8.56 7.64
CA HIS A 150 -11.16 8.16 6.44
C HIS A 150 -11.23 6.64 6.31
N ILE A 151 -10.10 5.96 6.55
CA ILE A 151 -10.00 4.50 6.52
C ILE A 151 -10.97 3.88 7.55
N ILE A 152 -10.89 4.31 8.81
CA ILE A 152 -11.76 3.79 9.89
C ILE A 152 -13.23 3.95 9.52
N LYS A 153 -13.61 5.14 9.07
CA LYS A 153 -14.99 5.42 8.65
C LYS A 153 -15.46 4.50 7.53
N HIS A 154 -14.60 4.24 6.53
CA HIS A 154 -14.93 3.36 5.42
C HIS A 154 -15.07 1.89 5.82
N PHE A 155 -14.25 1.40 6.76
CA PHE A 155 -14.37 0.05 7.32
C PHE A 155 -15.63 -0.12 8.18
N GLN A 156 -15.99 0.88 8.99
CA GLN A 156 -17.18 0.79 9.85
C GLN A 156 -18.49 0.64 9.05
N ILE A 157 -18.57 1.25 7.87
CA ILE A 157 -19.74 1.21 6.98
C ILE A 157 -19.65 0.18 5.86
N ASP A 158 -18.65 -0.70 5.88
CA ASP A 158 -18.40 -1.74 4.85
C ASP A 158 -18.38 -1.17 3.41
N SER A 159 -17.63 -0.08 3.22
CA SER A 159 -17.57 0.59 1.92
C SER A 159 -17.00 -0.32 0.83
N GLN A 160 -17.75 -0.49 -0.25
CA GLN A 160 -17.22 -1.14 -1.45
C GLN A 160 -16.13 -0.29 -2.10
N ASN A 161 -15.12 -0.95 -2.68
CA ASN A 161 -14.00 -0.33 -3.37
C ASN A 161 -13.24 0.68 -2.50
N ILE A 162 -12.79 0.24 -1.32
CA ILE A 162 -12.07 1.10 -0.36
C ILE A 162 -10.84 1.80 -0.98
N HIS A 163 -10.17 1.17 -1.95
CA HIS A 163 -9.06 1.78 -2.68
C HIS A 163 -9.49 3.03 -3.44
N ARG A 164 -10.67 3.03 -4.06
CA ARG A 164 -11.19 4.21 -4.74
C ARG A 164 -11.62 5.27 -3.75
N LYS A 165 -12.22 4.88 -2.63
CA LYS A 165 -12.65 5.81 -1.58
C LYS A 165 -11.44 6.57 -1.01
N VAL A 166 -10.53 5.82 -0.41
CA VAL A 166 -9.39 6.41 0.30
C VAL A 166 -8.35 6.97 -0.68
N CYS A 167 -7.80 6.15 -1.59
CA CYS A 167 -6.67 6.57 -2.41
C CYS A 167 -7.04 7.56 -3.54
N VAL A 168 -8.32 7.72 -3.90
CA VAL A 168 -8.74 8.64 -4.99
C VAL A 168 -9.65 9.75 -4.46
N GLN A 169 -10.75 9.41 -3.80
CA GLN A 169 -11.80 10.39 -3.45
C GLN A 169 -11.43 11.23 -2.23
N ASP A 170 -10.90 10.61 -1.18
CA ASP A 170 -10.57 11.31 0.06
C ASP A 170 -9.19 11.99 -0.03
N SER A 171 -8.18 11.27 -0.52
CA SER A 171 -6.77 11.72 -0.47
C SER A 171 -6.19 12.28 -1.77
N ALA A 172 -6.82 12.01 -2.93
CA ALA A 172 -6.29 12.30 -4.26
C ALA A 172 -4.85 11.78 -4.53
N ILE A 173 -4.39 10.76 -3.78
CA ILE A 173 -3.06 10.13 -3.97
C ILE A 173 -2.96 9.50 -5.37
N CYS A 174 -4.01 8.79 -5.77
CA CYS A 174 -4.17 8.18 -7.07
C CYS A 174 -4.99 9.08 -8.00
N GLU A 175 -4.63 9.10 -9.27
CA GLU A 175 -5.46 9.74 -10.29
C GLU A 175 -6.73 8.93 -10.54
N GLU A 176 -7.84 9.63 -10.79
CA GLU A 176 -9.07 8.99 -11.23
C GLU A 176 -8.85 8.49 -12.67
N VAL A 177 -8.70 7.17 -12.81
CA VAL A 177 -8.64 6.55 -14.13
C VAL A 177 -10.03 6.66 -14.73
N GLU A 178 -10.21 7.55 -15.70
CA GLU A 178 -11.41 7.54 -16.56
C GLU A 178 -11.48 6.17 -17.24
N LEU A 179 -12.34 5.29 -16.74
CA LEU A 179 -12.66 4.02 -17.39
C LEU A 179 -13.43 4.32 -18.68
N ASN A 180 -12.72 4.63 -19.75
CA ASN A 180 -13.24 4.63 -21.11
C ASN A 180 -13.08 3.23 -21.72
N SER A 181 -14.00 2.32 -21.40
CA SER A 181 -14.38 1.16 -22.23
C SER A 181 -15.59 0.45 -21.67
#